data_AF-A0A968QBY5-F1
#
_entry.id   AF-A0A968QBY5-F1
#
_cell.length_a   1.000
_cell.length_b   1.000
_cell.length_c   1.000
_cell.angle_alpha   90.00
_cell.angle_beta   90.00
_cell.angle_gamma   90.00
#
_symmetry.space_group_name_H-M   'P 1'
#
loop_
_entity.id
_entity.type
_entity.pdbx_description
1 polymer ?
#
loop_
_entity_poly.entity_id
_entity_poly.type
_entity_poly.pdbx_seq_one_letter_code
_entity_poly.pdbx_strand_id
1 'polypeptide(L)'
;MSVLSPQEADLRAKLESQVRTGFVLRGQALRSIKQLKLYRDRFNDFESYCEDVFGFSMLYIERCMRAAETYYFIESYLKTNSLGVSLPTKQSQLRPIFQAHLNPIEASEVWVMAVGLAEEKVPPKVVVEKAVKAYLHQKYPPVNPFSEGEICRIKSGVPGKQNCWCVVSQVSLDECVVDTWDSQYTVSVDDLMAMKFTRTESEQMLDLGARMTALAEVGELDEAAMWVLQGLEKLNRSQLNSIEERLLQLLEDEYLD
;
A
#
# COMPACT_ATOMS: atom_id res chain seq x y z
N MET A 1 -5.50 -9.85 -48.51
CA MET A 1 -6.41 -9.64 -47.36
C MET A 1 -7.77 -9.24 -47.93
N SER A 2 -8.85 -9.95 -47.58
CA SER A 2 -10.21 -9.61 -48.03
C SER A 2 -10.68 -8.33 -47.33
N VAL A 3 -11.28 -7.40 -48.07
CA VAL A 3 -11.84 -6.15 -47.54
C VAL A 3 -13.23 -6.42 -46.98
N LEU A 4 -13.55 -5.90 -45.79
CA LEU A 4 -14.88 -6.02 -45.19
C LEU A 4 -15.87 -5.12 -45.93
N SER A 5 -17.09 -5.61 -46.14
CA SER A 5 -18.22 -4.76 -46.54
C SER A 5 -18.58 -3.75 -45.43
N PRO A 6 -19.28 -2.65 -45.76
CA PRO A 6 -19.70 -1.67 -44.75
C PRO A 6 -20.54 -2.28 -43.62
N GLN A 7 -21.38 -3.28 -43.93
CA GLN A 7 -22.21 -3.98 -42.93
C GLN A 7 -21.34 -4.83 -41.98
N GLU A 8 -20.34 -5.53 -42.51
CA GLU A 8 -19.41 -6.32 -41.69
C GLU A 8 -18.54 -5.42 -40.82
N ALA A 9 -18.14 -4.25 -41.32
CA ALA A 9 -17.37 -3.27 -40.55
C ALA A 9 -18.18 -2.70 -39.37
N ASP A 10 -19.45 -2.36 -39.59
CA ASP A 10 -20.37 -1.89 -38.54
C ASP A 10 -20.64 -2.99 -37.50
N LEU A 11 -20.94 -4.21 -37.96
CA LEU A 11 -21.14 -5.36 -37.08
C LEU A 11 -19.90 -5.62 -36.21
N ARG A 12 -18.70 -5.60 -36.81
CA ARG A 12 -17.44 -5.73 -36.06
C ARG A 12 -17.32 -4.64 -34.99
N ALA A 13 -17.56 -3.38 -35.32
CA ALA A 13 -17.48 -2.27 -34.37
C ALA A 13 -18.44 -2.46 -33.19
N LYS A 14 -19.69 -2.88 -33.47
CA LYS A 14 -20.68 -3.19 -32.45
C LYS A 14 -20.24 -4.33 -31.53
N LEU A 15 -19.75 -5.43 -32.09
CA LEU A 15 -19.30 -6.60 -31.33
C LEU A 15 -18.06 -6.27 -30.48
N GLU A 16 -17.10 -5.53 -31.03
CA GLU A 16 -15.94 -5.06 -30.27
C GLU A 16 -16.34 -4.16 -29.10
N SER A 17 -17.32 -3.27 -29.29
CA SER A 17 -17.88 -2.45 -28.21
C SER A 17 -18.48 -3.31 -27.09
N GLN A 18 -19.26 -4.33 -27.45
CA GLN A 18 -19.83 -5.28 -26.48
C GLN A 18 -18.75 -6.04 -25.70
N VAL A 19 -17.68 -6.47 -26.37
CA VAL A 19 -16.55 -7.15 -25.70
C VAL A 19 -15.87 -6.23 -24.69
N ARG A 20 -15.64 -4.95 -25.06
CA ARG A 20 -14.98 -3.97 -24.17
C ARG A 20 -15.87 -3.56 -22.99
N THR A 21 -17.19 -3.49 -23.19
CA THR A 21 -18.15 -2.95 -22.20
C THR A 21 -18.94 -4.03 -21.45
N GLY A 22 -18.78 -5.31 -21.77
CA GLY A 22 -19.54 -6.39 -21.16
C GLY A 22 -19.42 -6.46 -19.63
N PHE A 23 -18.27 -6.08 -19.08
CA PHE A 23 -18.09 -5.99 -17.62
C PHE A 23 -18.90 -4.85 -17.00
N VAL A 24 -19.08 -3.74 -17.71
CA VAL A 24 -19.86 -2.56 -17.28
C VAL A 24 -21.34 -2.94 -17.23
N LEU A 25 -21.85 -3.55 -18.30
CA LEU A 25 -23.24 -4.01 -18.39
C LEU A 25 -23.57 -4.99 -17.26
N ARG A 26 -22.67 -5.95 -16.99
CA ARG A 26 -22.81 -6.89 -15.87
C ARG A 26 -22.90 -6.15 -14.53
N GLY A 27 -21.94 -5.26 -14.25
CA GLY A 27 -21.91 -4.53 -12.99
C GLY A 27 -23.14 -3.63 -12.79
N GLN A 28 -23.63 -2.99 -13.84
CA GLN A 28 -24.85 -2.18 -13.81
C GLN A 28 -26.09 -3.05 -13.53
N ALA A 29 -26.23 -4.19 -14.22
CA ALA A 29 -27.34 -5.12 -14.01
C ALA A 29 -27.37 -5.64 -12.56
N LEU A 30 -26.21 -6.06 -12.03
CA LEU A 30 -26.08 -6.50 -10.64
C LEU A 30 -26.47 -5.39 -9.65
N ARG A 31 -26.05 -4.15 -9.91
CA ARG A 31 -26.41 -3.00 -9.10
C ARG A 31 -27.92 -2.75 -9.11
N SER A 32 -28.55 -2.78 -10.28
CA SER A 32 -30.01 -2.60 -10.41
C SER A 32 -30.79 -3.69 -9.68
N ILE A 33 -30.38 -4.96 -9.83
CA ILE A 33 -30.99 -6.09 -9.10
C ILE A 33 -30.89 -5.87 -7.58
N LYS A 34 -29.69 -5.49 -7.09
CA LYS A 34 -29.46 -5.23 -5.66
C LYS A 34 -30.32 -4.07 -5.14
N GLN A 35 -30.28 -2.93 -5.82
CA GLN A 35 -30.96 -1.70 -5.39
C GLN A 35 -32.48 -1.85 -5.37
N LEU A 36 -33.05 -2.48 -6.40
CA LEU A 36 -34.50 -2.70 -6.52
C LEU A 36 -34.96 -3.96 -5.78
N LYS A 37 -34.03 -4.70 -5.16
CA LYS A 37 -34.27 -5.98 -4.47
C LYS A 37 -35.05 -6.98 -5.34
N LEU A 38 -34.66 -7.14 -6.62
CA LEU A 38 -35.33 -8.02 -7.58
C LEU A 38 -35.13 -9.53 -7.31
N TYR A 39 -34.53 -9.87 -6.18
CA TYR A 39 -34.31 -11.23 -5.69
C TYR A 39 -35.22 -11.60 -4.51
N ARG A 40 -35.96 -10.63 -3.95
CA ARG A 40 -36.69 -10.75 -2.68
C ARG A 40 -37.83 -11.77 -2.65
N ASP A 41 -38.26 -12.24 -3.82
CA ASP A 41 -39.30 -13.25 -3.98
C ASP A 41 -38.78 -14.67 -3.71
N ARG A 42 -37.47 -14.90 -3.86
CA ARG A 42 -36.84 -16.22 -3.74
C ARG A 42 -35.67 -16.29 -2.75
N PHE A 43 -35.09 -15.14 -2.39
CA PHE A 43 -33.91 -15.07 -1.54
C PHE A 43 -34.05 -13.99 -0.47
N ASN A 44 -33.55 -14.29 0.73
CA ASN A 44 -33.58 -13.36 1.88
C ASN A 44 -32.54 -12.24 1.74
N ASP A 45 -31.42 -12.52 1.07
CA ASP A 45 -30.31 -11.59 0.90
C ASP A 45 -29.71 -11.70 -0.51
N PHE A 46 -28.94 -10.69 -0.89
CA PHE A 46 -28.38 -10.56 -2.24
C PHE A 46 -27.18 -11.49 -2.48
N GLU A 47 -26.46 -11.87 -1.43
CA GLU A 47 -25.28 -12.71 -1.51
C GLU A 47 -25.67 -14.13 -1.87
N SER A 48 -26.61 -14.73 -1.12
CA SER A 48 -27.20 -16.04 -1.41
C SER A 48 -27.78 -16.09 -2.83
N TYR A 49 -28.47 -15.01 -3.26
CA TYR A 49 -28.97 -14.91 -4.63
C TYR A 49 -27.86 -14.98 -5.69
N CYS A 50 -26.75 -14.26 -5.49
CA CYS A 50 -25.65 -14.24 -6.45
C CYS A 50 -24.88 -15.56 -6.51
N GLU A 51 -24.70 -16.20 -5.36
CA GLU A 51 -24.06 -17.50 -5.28
C GLU A 51 -24.90 -18.58 -5.97
N ASP A 52 -26.19 -18.68 -5.65
CA ASP A 52 -27.05 -19.73 -6.19
C ASP A 52 -27.40 -19.53 -7.68
N VAL A 53 -27.59 -18.28 -8.12
CA VAL A 53 -28.04 -18.00 -9.51
C VAL A 53 -26.87 -17.85 -10.48
N PHE A 54 -25.75 -17.30 -10.04
CA PHE A 54 -24.60 -17.00 -10.92
C PHE A 54 -23.34 -17.77 -10.59
N GLY A 55 -23.26 -18.47 -9.44
CA GLY A 55 -22.03 -19.12 -8.98
C GLY A 55 -20.93 -18.13 -8.64
N PHE A 56 -21.27 -16.90 -8.27
CA PHE A 56 -20.30 -15.82 -8.02
C PHE A 56 -20.24 -15.44 -6.55
N SER A 57 -19.03 -15.44 -5.98
CA SER A 57 -18.79 -14.88 -4.65
C SER A 57 -19.19 -13.41 -4.56
N MET A 58 -19.63 -12.98 -3.37
CA MET A 58 -20.00 -11.58 -3.12
C MET A 58 -18.84 -10.61 -3.42
N LEU A 59 -17.60 -10.98 -3.08
CA LEU A 59 -16.41 -10.19 -3.39
C LEU A 59 -16.24 -9.92 -4.89
N TYR A 60 -16.53 -10.92 -5.74
CA TYR A 60 -16.50 -10.75 -7.19
C TYR A 60 -17.60 -9.81 -7.67
N ILE A 61 -18.82 -9.99 -7.16
CA ILE A 61 -20.00 -9.16 -7.48
C ILE A 61 -19.76 -7.69 -7.11
N GLU A 62 -19.24 -7.43 -5.92
CA GLU A 62 -18.89 -6.07 -5.49
C GLU A 62 -17.84 -5.43 -6.39
N ARG A 63 -16.81 -6.18 -6.80
CA ARG A 63 -15.81 -5.71 -7.75
C ARG A 63 -16.40 -5.39 -9.12
N CYS A 64 -17.38 -6.15 -9.59
CA CYS A 64 -18.10 -5.85 -10.83
C CYS A 64 -18.94 -4.58 -10.71
N MET A 65 -19.72 -4.43 -9.63
CA MET A 65 -20.55 -3.24 -9.39
C MET A 65 -19.69 -1.98 -9.25
N ARG A 66 -18.63 -2.01 -8.43
CA ARG A 66 -17.71 -0.87 -8.26
C ARG A 66 -17.02 -0.50 -9.56
N ALA A 67 -16.55 -1.49 -10.34
CA ALA A 67 -15.94 -1.20 -11.63
C ALA A 67 -16.91 -0.54 -12.62
N ALA A 68 -18.16 -1.00 -12.71
CA ALA A 68 -19.16 -0.35 -13.57
C ALA A 68 -19.44 1.08 -13.11
N GLU A 69 -19.56 1.32 -11.80
CA GLU A 69 -19.73 2.66 -11.25
C GLU A 69 -18.55 3.59 -11.58
N THR A 70 -17.31 3.15 -11.33
CA THR A 70 -16.10 3.92 -11.66
C THR A 70 -15.99 4.19 -13.17
N TYR A 71 -16.38 3.23 -14.02
CA TYR A 71 -16.42 3.43 -15.46
C TYR A 71 -17.35 4.59 -15.83
N TYR A 72 -18.55 4.66 -15.26
CA TYR A 72 -19.50 5.75 -15.54
C TYR A 72 -19.02 7.10 -15.02
N PHE A 73 -18.33 7.14 -13.88
CA PHE A 73 -17.70 8.38 -13.40
C PHE A 73 -16.68 8.91 -14.41
N ILE A 74 -15.77 8.06 -14.87
CA ILE A 74 -14.77 8.39 -15.88
C ILE A 74 -15.46 8.83 -17.17
N GLU A 75 -16.39 8.02 -17.69
CA GLU A 75 -17.07 8.31 -18.95
C GLU A 75 -17.82 9.66 -18.90
N SER A 76 -18.55 9.91 -17.82
CA SER A 76 -19.25 11.18 -17.62
C SER A 76 -18.28 12.35 -17.52
N TYR A 77 -17.18 12.20 -16.78
CA TYR A 77 -16.17 13.24 -16.63
C TYR A 77 -15.51 13.59 -17.98
N LEU A 78 -15.13 12.58 -18.77
CA LEU A 78 -14.53 12.78 -20.08
C LEU A 78 -15.50 13.48 -21.05
N LYS A 79 -16.78 13.08 -21.05
CA LYS A 79 -17.83 13.73 -21.86
C LYS A 79 -18.04 15.19 -21.45
N THR A 80 -18.18 15.47 -20.15
CA THR A 80 -18.40 16.83 -19.64
C THR A 80 -17.23 17.76 -19.95
N ASN A 81 -15.99 17.25 -19.89
CA ASN A 81 -14.79 18.04 -20.15
C ASN A 81 -14.31 17.96 -21.61
N SER A 82 -15.06 17.31 -22.51
CA SER A 82 -14.71 17.13 -23.92
C SER A 82 -13.31 16.53 -24.14
N LEU A 83 -12.91 15.60 -23.27
CA LEU A 83 -11.60 14.94 -23.32
C LEU A 83 -11.65 13.71 -24.23
N GLY A 84 -10.82 13.69 -25.27
CA GLY A 84 -10.68 12.60 -26.24
C GLY A 84 -9.88 11.38 -25.73
N VAL A 85 -9.94 11.12 -24.42
CA VAL A 85 -9.13 10.11 -23.73
C VAL A 85 -9.78 8.73 -23.87
N SER A 86 -8.96 7.68 -24.03
CA SER A 86 -9.47 6.31 -24.16
C SER A 86 -10.16 5.80 -22.88
N LEU A 87 -11.25 5.03 -23.04
CA LEU A 87 -12.00 4.47 -21.91
C LEU A 87 -11.41 3.14 -21.40
N PRO A 88 -11.66 2.76 -20.13
CA PRO A 88 -11.28 1.45 -19.61
C PRO A 88 -11.93 0.32 -20.43
N THR A 89 -11.18 -0.74 -20.69
CA THR A 89 -11.65 -1.90 -21.48
C THR A 89 -11.71 -3.18 -20.66
N LYS A 90 -11.17 -3.18 -19.43
CA LYS A 90 -11.14 -4.32 -18.52
C LYS A 90 -11.46 -3.88 -17.10
N GLN A 91 -12.24 -4.70 -16.40
CA GLN A 91 -12.54 -4.54 -14.96
C GLN A 91 -11.28 -4.37 -14.11
N SER A 92 -10.21 -5.10 -14.44
CA SER A 92 -8.95 -5.08 -13.68
C SER A 92 -8.23 -3.74 -13.70
N GLN A 93 -8.46 -2.90 -14.72
CA GLN A 93 -7.88 -1.57 -14.83
C GLN A 93 -8.48 -0.60 -13.81
N LEU A 94 -9.75 -0.79 -13.46
CA LEU A 94 -10.48 0.10 -12.55
C LEU A 94 -10.28 -0.28 -11.08
N ARG A 95 -9.80 -1.50 -10.83
CA ARG A 95 -9.59 -2.02 -9.49
C ARG A 95 -8.67 -1.15 -8.61
N PRO A 96 -7.49 -0.72 -9.06
CA PRO A 96 -6.65 0.19 -8.28
C PRO A 96 -7.36 1.49 -7.90
N ILE A 97 -8.19 2.03 -8.80
CA ILE A 97 -8.90 3.31 -8.62
C ILE A 97 -9.96 3.21 -7.53
N PHE A 98 -10.88 2.24 -7.62
CA PHE A 98 -11.94 2.12 -6.60
C PHE A 98 -11.44 1.55 -5.27
N GLN A 99 -10.28 0.88 -5.24
CA GLN A 99 -9.64 0.45 -3.98
C GLN A 99 -8.97 1.62 -3.24
N ALA A 100 -8.61 2.69 -3.95
CA ALA A 100 -8.09 3.91 -3.35
C ALA A 100 -9.18 4.79 -2.71
N HIS A 101 -10.46 4.40 -2.79
CA HIS A 101 -11.60 5.12 -2.20
C HIS A 101 -11.70 6.60 -2.63
N LEU A 102 -11.21 6.89 -3.84
CA LEU A 102 -11.26 8.21 -4.45
C LEU A 102 -12.70 8.64 -4.76
N ASN A 103 -12.97 9.93 -4.69
CA ASN A 103 -14.26 10.46 -5.14
C ASN A 103 -14.38 10.41 -6.68
N PRO A 104 -15.58 10.61 -7.27
CA PRO A 104 -15.79 10.45 -8.70
C PRO A 104 -14.89 11.32 -9.61
N ILE A 105 -14.58 12.54 -9.18
CA ILE A 105 -13.72 13.46 -9.93
C ILE A 105 -12.29 12.96 -9.90
N GLU A 106 -11.79 12.63 -8.71
CA GLU A 106 -10.43 12.13 -8.50
C GLU A 106 -10.17 10.81 -9.23
N ALA A 107 -11.14 9.89 -9.18
CA ALA A 107 -11.08 8.65 -9.94
C ALA A 107 -10.92 8.89 -11.45
N SER A 108 -11.56 9.96 -11.97
CA SER A 108 -11.50 10.35 -13.37
C SER A 108 -10.19 11.04 -13.73
N GLU A 109 -9.67 11.92 -12.86
CA GLU A 109 -8.35 12.55 -13.01
C GLU A 109 -7.23 11.52 -13.01
N VAL A 110 -7.30 10.53 -12.10
CA VAL A 110 -6.34 9.41 -12.07
C VAL A 110 -6.37 8.61 -13.36
N TRP A 111 -7.55 8.39 -13.95
CA TRP A 111 -7.64 7.70 -15.24
C TRP A 111 -6.98 8.51 -16.36
N VAL A 112 -7.22 9.82 -16.42
CA VAL A 112 -6.58 10.72 -17.39
C VAL A 112 -5.05 10.69 -17.22
N MET A 113 -4.56 10.79 -15.98
CA MET A 113 -3.13 10.65 -15.66
C MET A 113 -2.57 9.31 -16.13
N ALA A 114 -3.28 8.20 -15.89
CA ALA A 114 -2.84 6.88 -16.32
C ALA A 114 -2.75 6.73 -17.85
N VAL A 115 -3.68 7.34 -18.59
CA VAL A 115 -3.65 7.36 -20.06
C VAL A 115 -2.48 8.21 -20.57
N GLY A 116 -2.21 9.36 -19.96
CA GLY A 116 -1.03 10.16 -20.26
C GLY A 116 0.29 9.41 -20.03
N LEU A 117 0.39 8.68 -18.90
CA LEU A 117 1.54 7.80 -18.62
C LEU A 117 1.67 6.62 -19.60
N ALA A 118 0.60 6.28 -20.31
CA ALA A 118 0.57 5.22 -21.33
C ALA A 118 0.64 5.76 -22.77
N GLU A 119 1.08 7.01 -22.95
CA GLU A 119 1.21 7.65 -24.28
C GLU A 119 -0.12 7.67 -25.05
N GLU A 120 -1.20 8.09 -24.39
CA GLU A 120 -2.57 8.16 -24.96
C GLU A 120 -3.20 6.80 -25.34
N LYS A 121 -2.54 5.68 -25.00
CA LYS A 121 -3.09 4.34 -25.17
C LYS A 121 -3.86 3.90 -23.93
N VAL A 122 -4.67 2.86 -24.08
CA VAL A 122 -5.40 2.26 -22.95
C VAL A 122 -4.38 1.67 -21.95
N PRO A 123 -4.30 2.17 -20.70
CA PRO A 123 -3.26 1.78 -19.77
C PRO A 123 -3.48 0.35 -19.23
N PRO A 124 -2.42 -0.47 -19.09
CA PRO A 124 -2.51 -1.72 -18.35
C PRO A 124 -2.68 -1.46 -16.84
N LYS A 125 -3.16 -2.45 -16.08
CA LYS A 125 -3.39 -2.35 -14.62
C LYS A 125 -2.19 -1.76 -13.86
N VAL A 126 -0.98 -2.18 -14.18
CA VAL A 126 0.26 -1.73 -13.52
C VAL A 126 0.50 -0.22 -13.69
N VAL A 127 0.19 0.33 -14.87
CA VAL A 127 0.31 1.77 -15.11
C VAL A 127 -0.76 2.54 -14.34
N VAL A 128 -1.98 1.99 -14.22
CA VAL A 128 -3.04 2.58 -13.39
C VAL A 128 -2.65 2.57 -11.91
N GLU A 129 -2.04 1.49 -11.40
CA GLU A 129 -1.51 1.44 -10.03
C GLU A 129 -0.45 2.51 -9.78
N LYS A 130 0.45 2.71 -10.73
CA LYS A 130 1.45 3.79 -10.66
C LYS A 130 0.79 5.17 -10.63
N ALA A 131 -0.21 5.40 -11.48
CA ALA A 131 -0.95 6.66 -11.53
C ALA A 131 -1.69 6.95 -10.22
N VAL A 132 -2.37 5.94 -9.66
CA VAL A 132 -3.04 6.05 -8.35
C VAL A 132 -2.05 6.47 -7.26
N LYS A 133 -0.90 5.78 -7.17
CA LYS A 133 0.14 6.10 -6.18
C LYS A 133 0.67 7.52 -6.35
N ALA A 134 0.99 7.92 -7.57
CA ALA A 134 1.49 9.26 -7.87
C ALA A 134 0.46 10.34 -7.52
N TYR A 135 -0.81 10.12 -7.88
CA TYR A 135 -1.91 11.04 -7.56
C TYR A 135 -2.12 11.18 -6.06
N LEU A 136 -2.17 10.06 -5.34
CA LEU A 136 -2.32 10.06 -3.88
C LEU A 136 -1.16 10.80 -3.20
N HIS A 137 0.08 10.51 -3.59
CA HIS A 137 1.25 11.19 -3.02
C HIS A 137 1.26 12.69 -3.33
N GLN A 138 0.80 13.10 -4.52
CA GLN A 138 0.71 14.51 -4.88
C GLN A 138 -0.40 15.25 -4.09
N LYS A 139 -1.57 14.63 -3.93
CA LYS A 139 -2.76 15.28 -3.38
C LYS A 139 -2.88 15.15 -1.86
N TYR A 140 -2.45 14.01 -1.35
CA TYR A 140 -2.42 13.63 0.06
C TYR A 140 -1.00 13.19 0.37
N PRO A 141 -0.04 14.13 0.40
CA PRO A 141 1.34 13.79 0.72
C PRO A 141 1.34 13.00 2.03
N PRO A 142 2.03 11.85 2.06
CA PRO A 142 2.13 11.07 3.29
C PRO A 142 2.71 12.00 4.35
N VAL A 143 1.98 12.17 5.45
CA VAL A 143 2.54 12.83 6.62
C VAL A 143 3.36 11.76 7.31
N ASN A 144 4.67 11.97 7.39
CA ASN A 144 5.52 11.12 8.18
C ASN A 144 5.01 11.14 9.64
N PRO A 145 4.51 10.01 10.16
CA PRO A 145 3.93 9.97 11.50
C PRO A 145 4.99 10.00 12.60
N PHE A 146 6.26 9.83 12.24
CA PHE A 146 7.36 9.75 13.19
C PHE A 146 7.92 11.12 13.56
N SER A 147 8.42 11.23 14.78
CA SER A 147 9.14 12.41 15.27
C SER A 147 10.61 12.09 15.53
N GLU A 148 11.49 13.10 15.48
CA GLU A 148 12.89 12.94 15.91
C GLU A 148 12.94 12.47 17.38
N GLY A 149 13.85 11.52 17.65
CA GLY A 149 13.98 10.83 18.94
C GLY A 149 12.96 9.71 19.17
N GLU A 150 11.99 9.50 18.28
CA GLU A 150 11.03 8.41 18.42
C GLU A 150 11.68 7.05 18.21
N ILE A 151 11.32 6.08 19.03
CA ILE A 151 11.84 4.72 18.95
C ILE A 151 10.89 3.89 18.09
N CYS A 152 11.43 3.30 17.04
CA CYS A 152 10.67 2.50 16.09
C CYS A 152 11.38 1.19 15.78
N ARG A 153 10.70 0.35 15.01
CA ARG A 153 11.17 -0.97 14.61
C ARG A 153 11.19 -1.09 13.10
N ILE A 154 12.28 -1.64 12.58
CA ILE A 154 12.48 -1.87 11.15
C ILE A 154 11.74 -3.15 10.76
N LYS A 155 10.73 -3.04 9.89
CA LYS A 155 9.97 -4.19 9.35
C LYS A 155 10.63 -4.79 8.11
N SER A 156 11.23 -3.93 7.28
CA SER A 156 11.81 -4.26 5.97
C SER A 156 12.75 -3.14 5.49
N GLY A 157 13.28 -3.25 4.26
CA GLY A 157 14.09 -2.20 3.63
C GLY A 157 15.59 -2.27 3.92
N VAL A 158 15.98 -2.73 5.11
CA VAL A 158 17.40 -2.83 5.52
C VAL A 158 17.82 -4.30 5.69
N PRO A 159 18.76 -4.82 4.87
CA PRO A 159 19.26 -6.18 4.99
C PRO A 159 19.84 -6.46 6.38
N GLY A 160 19.44 -7.58 7.00
CA GLY A 160 19.93 -7.99 8.32
C GLY A 160 19.28 -7.29 9.52
N LYS A 161 18.59 -6.16 9.32
CA LYS A 161 17.99 -5.36 10.41
C LYS A 161 16.50 -5.57 10.61
N GLN A 162 15.94 -6.64 10.06
CA GLN A 162 14.53 -6.97 10.28
C GLN A 162 14.24 -7.22 11.76
N ASN A 163 13.18 -6.57 12.28
CA ASN A 163 12.76 -6.57 13.68
C ASN A 163 13.73 -5.91 14.67
N CYS A 164 14.77 -5.22 14.18
CA CYS A 164 15.65 -4.44 15.05
C CYS A 164 14.96 -3.12 15.43
N TRP A 165 15.14 -2.69 16.67
CA TRP A 165 14.72 -1.36 17.07
C TRP A 165 15.78 -0.31 16.68
N CYS A 166 15.33 0.92 16.48
CA CYS A 166 16.13 2.05 16.08
C CYS A 166 15.50 3.35 16.60
N VAL A 167 16.28 4.43 16.61
CA VAL A 167 15.85 5.76 17.02
C VAL A 167 15.80 6.65 15.79
N VAL A 168 14.70 7.37 15.58
CA VAL A 168 14.57 8.31 14.47
C VAL A 168 15.48 9.51 14.70
N SER A 169 16.44 9.73 13.82
CA SER A 169 17.39 10.85 13.92
C SER A 169 17.01 12.02 13.03
N GLN A 170 16.42 11.76 11.86
CA GLN A 170 15.88 12.81 10.98
C GLN A 170 14.60 12.34 10.31
N VAL A 171 13.66 13.28 10.14
CA VAL A 171 12.34 13.02 9.55
C VAL A 171 12.24 13.72 8.18
N SER A 172 12.08 12.94 7.11
CA SER A 172 11.73 13.42 5.76
C SER A 172 10.27 13.10 5.44
N LEU A 173 9.79 13.45 4.23
CA LEU A 173 8.38 13.30 3.88
C LEU A 173 7.90 11.84 3.84
N ASP A 174 8.69 10.95 3.24
CA ASP A 174 8.38 9.53 3.03
C ASP A 174 9.45 8.57 3.57
N GLU A 175 10.51 9.13 4.15
CA GLU A 175 11.64 8.40 4.73
C GLU A 175 12.02 8.99 6.09
N CYS A 176 12.64 8.16 6.93
CA CYS A 176 13.36 8.60 8.12
C CYS A 176 14.82 8.17 8.01
N VAL A 177 15.72 9.00 8.53
CA VAL A 177 17.04 8.53 8.94
C VAL A 177 16.88 7.97 10.35
N VAL A 178 17.36 6.75 10.56
CA VAL A 178 17.28 6.05 11.84
C VAL A 178 18.65 5.57 12.28
N ASP A 179 18.91 5.72 13.57
CA ASP A 179 20.12 5.25 14.22
C ASP A 179 19.82 3.91 14.90
N THR A 180 20.61 2.92 14.53
CA THR A 180 20.76 1.67 15.29
C THR A 180 22.02 1.76 16.12
N TRP A 181 22.26 0.78 16.99
CA TRP A 181 23.42 0.80 17.87
C TRP A 181 24.77 0.77 17.11
N ASP A 182 24.81 0.19 15.90
CA ASP A 182 26.02 -0.01 15.09
C ASP A 182 26.12 0.87 13.84
N SER A 183 25.01 1.45 13.36
CA SER A 183 25.01 2.25 12.13
C SER A 183 23.77 3.13 11.98
N GLN A 184 23.78 3.96 10.94
CA GLN A 184 22.67 4.82 10.53
C GLN A 184 22.12 4.36 9.18
N TYR A 185 20.80 4.38 9.03
CA TYR A 185 20.10 3.94 7.82
C TYR A 185 19.01 4.92 7.40
N THR A 186 18.79 5.05 6.09
CA THR A 186 17.60 5.70 5.53
C THR A 186 16.54 4.64 5.23
N VAL A 187 15.35 4.80 5.82
CA VAL A 187 14.28 3.79 5.77
C VAL A 187 12.96 4.45 5.40
N SER A 188 12.19 3.83 4.52
CA SER A 188 10.84 4.32 4.18
C SER A 188 9.91 4.27 5.39
N VAL A 189 9.03 5.26 5.52
CA VAL A 189 7.98 5.30 6.56
C VAL A 189 7.14 4.02 6.56
N ASP A 190 6.85 3.46 5.38
CA ASP A 190 6.09 2.21 5.22
C ASP A 190 6.84 0.99 5.77
N ASP A 191 8.17 1.06 5.89
CA ASP A 191 9.05 0.02 6.40
C ASP A 191 9.33 0.15 7.91
N LEU A 192 8.83 1.20 8.57
CA LEU A 192 8.95 1.41 10.01
C LEU A 192 7.66 1.08 10.78
N MET A 193 7.82 0.75 12.06
CA MET A 193 6.73 0.51 13.01
C MET A 193 6.99 1.26 14.31
N ALA A 194 6.11 2.16 14.70
CA ALA A 194 6.21 2.87 15.98
C ALA A 194 6.14 1.89 17.17
N MET A 195 7.08 2.03 18.10
CA MET A 195 7.02 1.32 19.38
C MET A 195 6.39 2.26 20.40
N LYS A 196 5.21 1.90 20.88
CA LYS A 196 4.38 2.74 21.77
C LYS A 196 4.88 2.69 23.21
N PHE A 197 6.04 3.29 23.46
CA PHE A 197 6.61 3.41 24.79
C PHE A 197 6.08 4.65 25.53
N THR A 198 5.98 4.52 26.86
CA THR A 198 5.86 5.67 27.75
C THR A 198 7.17 6.45 27.78
N ARG A 199 7.14 7.69 28.26
CA ARG A 199 8.34 8.53 28.36
C ARG A 199 9.50 7.83 29.10
N THR A 200 9.21 7.17 30.21
CA THR A 200 10.23 6.47 31.01
C THR A 200 10.79 5.26 30.27
N GLU A 201 9.95 4.50 29.57
CA GLU A 201 10.41 3.37 28.75
C GLU A 201 11.27 3.84 27.57
N SER A 202 10.91 4.99 26.96
CA SER A 202 11.74 5.59 25.91
C SER A 202 13.09 6.05 26.44
N GLU A 203 13.14 6.73 27.59
CA GLU A 203 14.40 7.14 28.24
C GLU A 203 15.31 5.93 28.52
N GLN A 204 14.75 4.80 28.98
CA GLN A 204 15.48 3.55 29.21
C GLN A 204 16.02 2.92 27.93
N MET A 205 15.23 2.92 26.85
CA MET A 205 15.68 2.40 25.56
C MET A 205 16.77 3.26 24.92
N LEU A 206 16.69 4.59 25.07
CA LEU A 206 17.73 5.51 24.60
C LEU A 206 19.03 5.31 25.38
N ASP A 207 18.96 5.11 26.70
CA ASP A 207 20.11 4.75 27.54
C ASP A 207 20.75 3.43 27.09
N LEU A 208 19.93 2.38 26.89
CA LEU A 208 20.38 1.10 26.35
C LEU A 208 21.08 1.27 24.99
N GLY A 209 20.52 2.10 24.10
CA GLY A 209 21.12 2.40 22.81
C GLY A 209 22.48 3.05 22.92
N ALA A 210 22.60 4.08 23.77
CA ALA A 210 23.86 4.77 24.01
C ALA A 210 24.94 3.82 24.55
N ARG A 211 24.58 2.93 25.48
CA ARG A 211 25.47 1.89 26.01
C ARG A 211 25.95 0.92 24.93
N MET A 212 25.03 0.43 24.10
CA MET A 212 25.37 -0.47 22.99
C MET A 212 26.23 0.22 21.91
N THR A 213 25.95 1.50 21.60
CA THR A 213 26.75 2.29 20.65
C THR A 213 28.16 2.53 21.15
N ALA A 214 28.33 2.86 22.44
CA ALA A 214 29.66 3.04 23.03
C ALA A 214 30.54 1.80 22.84
N LEU A 215 29.98 0.60 23.03
CA LEU A 215 30.68 -0.67 22.76
C LEU A 215 31.02 -0.85 21.28
N ALA A 216 30.09 -0.51 20.38
CA ALA A 216 30.32 -0.61 18.93
C ALA A 216 31.47 0.28 18.45
N GLU A 217 31.62 1.46 19.05
CA GLU A 217 32.64 2.45 18.70
C GLU A 217 34.06 2.04 19.10
N VAL A 218 34.22 1.07 20.01
CA VAL A 218 35.53 0.48 20.36
C VAL A 218 36.15 -0.26 19.17
N GLY A 219 35.32 -0.78 18.25
CA GLY A 219 35.74 -1.39 16.99
C GLY A 219 35.95 -2.90 17.07
N GLU A 220 36.98 -3.38 17.76
CA GLU A 220 37.29 -4.83 17.83
C GLU A 220 36.54 -5.51 18.99
N LEU A 221 35.25 -5.80 18.77
CA LEU A 221 34.46 -6.66 19.64
C LEU A 221 34.58 -8.13 19.21
N ASP A 222 34.71 -9.03 20.19
CA ASP A 222 34.66 -10.46 19.93
C ASP A 222 33.28 -10.89 19.42
N GLU A 223 33.23 -12.01 18.69
CA GLU A 223 31.98 -12.54 18.11
C GLU A 223 30.89 -12.79 19.17
N ALA A 224 31.30 -13.19 20.39
CA ALA A 224 30.38 -13.36 21.51
C ALA A 224 29.76 -12.03 21.97
N ALA A 225 30.54 -10.95 22.04
CA ALA A 225 30.04 -9.61 22.37
C ALA A 225 29.05 -9.14 21.30
N MET A 226 29.38 -9.38 20.02
CA MET A 226 28.52 -9.06 18.88
C MET A 226 27.16 -9.79 18.98
N TRP A 227 27.13 -11.07 19.35
CA TRP A 227 25.88 -11.81 19.53
C TRP A 227 25.01 -11.28 20.66
N VAL A 228 25.61 -10.80 21.75
CA VAL A 228 24.87 -10.16 22.85
C VAL A 228 24.19 -8.90 22.33
N LEU A 229 24.92 -8.00 21.65
CA LEU A 229 24.37 -6.76 21.10
C LEU A 229 23.26 -7.02 20.06
N GLN A 230 23.46 -7.99 19.16
CA GLN A 230 22.43 -8.42 18.20
C GLN A 230 21.20 -9.09 18.85
N GLY A 231 21.34 -9.61 20.06
CA GLY A 231 20.21 -10.06 20.86
C GLY A 231 19.41 -8.88 21.42
N LEU A 232 20.11 -7.90 21.99
CA LEU A 232 19.53 -6.71 22.60
C LEU A 232 18.81 -5.79 21.58
N GLU A 233 19.31 -5.70 20.34
CA GLU A 233 18.70 -4.89 19.27
C GLU A 233 17.29 -5.40 18.86
N LYS A 234 16.88 -6.61 19.28
CA LYS A 234 15.58 -7.22 18.93
C LYS A 234 14.54 -7.10 20.04
N LEU A 235 14.89 -6.52 21.19
CA LEU A 235 14.01 -6.39 22.34
C LEU A 235 12.77 -5.53 22.04
N ASN A 236 11.61 -5.99 22.52
CA ASN A 236 10.32 -5.29 22.47
C ASN A 236 10.00 -4.54 23.78
N ARG A 237 10.95 -4.47 24.72
CA ARG A 237 10.77 -3.95 26.07
C ARG A 237 11.95 -3.05 26.42
N SER A 238 11.70 -2.04 27.24
CA SER A 238 12.71 -1.09 27.69
C SER A 238 13.62 -1.62 28.80
N GLN A 239 13.15 -2.60 29.57
CA GLN A 239 13.86 -3.12 30.72
C GLN A 239 14.61 -4.40 30.35
N LEU A 240 15.92 -4.39 30.61
CA LEU A 240 16.72 -5.60 30.60
C LEU A 240 16.35 -6.49 31.79
N ASN A 241 16.32 -7.79 31.57
CA ASN A 241 16.27 -8.74 32.68
C ASN A 241 17.65 -8.83 33.35
N SER A 242 17.71 -9.47 34.52
CA SER A 242 18.94 -9.56 35.31
C SER A 242 20.12 -10.24 34.58
N ILE A 243 19.86 -11.13 33.62
CA ILE A 243 20.92 -11.79 32.85
C ILE A 243 21.40 -10.87 31.73
N GLU A 244 20.47 -10.27 30.98
CA GLU A 244 20.76 -9.29 29.91
C GLU A 244 21.60 -8.13 30.46
N GLU A 245 21.21 -7.57 31.61
CA GLU A 245 21.94 -6.48 32.26
C GLU A 245 23.37 -6.88 32.66
N ARG A 246 23.53 -8.07 33.26
CA ARG A 246 24.85 -8.56 33.68
C ARG A 246 25.75 -8.90 32.51
N LEU A 247 25.19 -9.38 31.40
CA LEU A 247 25.95 -9.62 30.17
C LEU A 247 26.43 -8.30 29.58
N LEU A 248 25.54 -7.30 29.49
CA LEU A 248 25.92 -5.98 28.98
C LEU A 248 26.99 -5.32 29.85
N GLN A 249 26.81 -5.31 31.17
CA GLN A 249 27.78 -4.76 32.12
C GLN A 249 29.16 -5.43 32.00
N LEU A 250 29.19 -6.76 31.85
CA LEU A 250 30.46 -7.47 31.65
C LEU A 250 31.18 -7.00 30.37
N LEU A 251 30.45 -6.73 29.29
CA LEU A 251 31.07 -6.20 28.08
C LEU A 251 31.56 -4.76 28.29
N GLU A 252 30.80 -3.94 29.00
CA GLU A 252 31.20 -2.57 29.34
C GLU A 252 32.49 -2.57 30.17
N ASP A 253 32.58 -3.39 31.20
CA ASP A 253 33.76 -3.51 32.08
C ASP A 253 35.01 -4.04 31.33
N GLU A 254 34.83 -4.84 30.27
CA GLU A 254 35.96 -5.41 29.52
C GLU A 254 36.43 -4.54 28.34
N TYR A 255 35.55 -3.76 27.72
CA TYR A 255 35.85 -2.99 26.49
C TYR A 255 35.87 -1.45 26.69
N LEU A 256 35.25 -0.92 27.74
CA LEU A 256 35.15 0.54 27.97
C LEU A 256 36.02 1.05 29.13
N ASP A 257 36.55 0.16 29.98
CA ASP A 257 37.53 0.47 31.03
C ASP A 257 38.98 0.55 30.48
#